data_AF-J9GFN5-F1
#
_entry.id   AF-J9GFN5-F1
#
_cell.length_a   1.000
_cell.length_b   1.000
_cell.length_c   1.000
_cell.angle_alpha   90.00
_cell.angle_beta   90.00
_cell.angle_gamma   90.00
#
_symmetry.space_group_name_H-M   'P 1'
#
loop_
_entity.id
_entity.type
_entity.pdbx_description
1 polymer ?
#
loop_
_entity_poly.entity_id
_entity_poly.type
_entity_poly.pdbx_seq_one_letter_code
_entity_poly.pdbx_strand_id
1 'polypeptide(L)'
;MNGKVEYVYVLDLHSKVWGVTDGFGYDRVVPGYPNAYVMAGSRLVNLSKPVRRDDGCGLVVTRPLSLGDGSLLKVMRRLEVRGHLRRHVSKLLLWGSRDGFTWHYLGSSGSGVMRWLGGSGYRWFCVGVGLEGMSWDECLRGIGVEVTMG
;
A
#
# COMPACT_ATOMS: atom_id res chain seq x y z
N MET A 1 -10.50 -24.70 4.69
CA MET A 1 -11.84 -24.11 4.91
C MET A 1 -12.02 -22.99 3.90
N ASN A 2 -12.84 -23.20 2.86
CA ASN A 2 -13.12 -22.16 1.87
C ASN A 2 -14.40 -21.45 2.31
N GLY A 3 -14.25 -20.37 3.08
CA GLY A 3 -15.39 -19.58 3.58
C GLY A 3 -16.09 -18.92 2.41
N LYS A 4 -17.41 -19.03 2.34
CA LYS A 4 -18.22 -18.35 1.32
C LYS A 4 -18.06 -16.84 1.52
N VAL A 5 -17.35 -16.17 0.60
CA VAL A 5 -17.19 -14.71 0.63
C VAL A 5 -18.30 -14.11 -0.22
N GLU A 6 -19.22 -13.40 0.42
CA GLU A 6 -20.27 -12.63 -0.26
C GLU A 6 -19.73 -11.22 -0.55
N TYR A 7 -19.99 -10.70 -1.74
CA TYR A 7 -19.53 -9.39 -2.19
C TYR A 7 -20.73 -8.54 -2.61
N VAL A 8 -20.68 -7.25 -2.30
CA VAL A 8 -21.65 -6.27 -2.80
C VAL A 8 -20.94 -5.33 -3.76
N TYR A 9 -21.52 -5.19 -4.95
CA TYR A 9 -21.06 -4.31 -6.00
C TYR A 9 -21.96 -3.07 -6.05
N VAL A 10 -21.35 -1.90 -6.06
CA VAL A 10 -22.06 -0.61 -6.15
C VAL A 10 -21.53 0.14 -7.36
N LEU A 11 -22.41 0.53 -8.28
CA LEU A 11 -22.05 1.34 -9.44
C LEU A 11 -22.33 2.81 -9.16
N ASP A 12 -21.31 3.66 -9.24
CA ASP A 12 -21.52 5.10 -9.31
C ASP A 12 -21.86 5.50 -10.75
N LEU A 13 -23.10 5.96 -10.96
CA LEU A 13 -23.59 6.37 -12.27
C LEU A 13 -22.92 7.66 -12.79
N HIS A 14 -22.39 8.51 -11.91
CA HIS A 14 -21.74 9.75 -12.30
C HIS A 14 -20.31 9.49 -12.80
N SER A 15 -19.47 8.83 -11.99
CA SER A 15 -18.09 8.51 -12.37
C SER A 15 -17.95 7.27 -13.27
N LYS A 16 -19.01 6.45 -13.38
CA LYS A 16 -19.02 5.16 -14.07
C LYS A 16 -18.02 4.14 -13.50
N VAL A 17 -17.74 4.23 -12.19
CA VAL A 17 -16.80 3.35 -11.49
C VAL A 17 -17.57 2.38 -10.59
N TRP A 18 -17.07 1.15 -10.50
CA TRP A 18 -17.57 0.14 -9.57
C TRP A 18 -16.81 0.21 -8.24
N GLY A 19 -17.56 0.28 -7.14
CA GLY A 19 -17.07 0.00 -5.79
C GLY A 19 -17.42 -1.42 -5.37
N VAL A 20 -16.54 -2.07 -4.62
CA VAL A 20 -16.75 -3.40 -4.06
C VAL A 20 -16.55 -3.34 -2.56
N THR A 21 -17.45 -3.98 -1.82
CA THR A 21 -17.29 -4.21 -0.38
C THR A 21 -17.56 -5.67 -0.05
N ASP A 22 -17.00 -6.13 1.06
CA ASP A 22 -17.43 -7.36 1.72
C ASP A 22 -18.93 -7.29 2.02
N GLY A 23 -19.66 -8.30 1.56
CA GLY A 23 -21.11 -8.41 1.69
C GLY A 23 -21.56 -9.07 2.99
N PHE A 24 -20.61 -9.46 3.83
CA PHE A 24 -20.89 -10.21 5.05
C PHE A 24 -21.71 -9.36 6.02
N GLY A 25 -22.94 -9.80 6.34
CA GLY A 25 -23.84 -9.10 7.26
C GLY A 25 -24.85 -8.16 6.60
N TYR A 26 -25.00 -8.17 5.27
CA TYR A 26 -26.13 -7.53 4.58
C TYR A 26 -27.23 -8.54 4.22
N ASP A 27 -28.47 -8.24 4.58
CA ASP A 27 -29.61 -9.14 4.37
C ASP A 27 -30.29 -8.92 3.02
N ARG A 28 -30.46 -7.66 2.61
CA ARG A 28 -31.15 -7.28 1.36
C ARG A 28 -30.81 -5.87 0.89
N VAL A 29 -30.93 -5.68 -0.42
CA VAL A 29 -30.82 -4.37 -1.06
C VAL A 29 -32.15 -3.63 -0.93
N VAL A 30 -32.08 -2.33 -0.62
CA VAL A 30 -33.23 -1.42 -0.54
C VAL A 30 -33.16 -0.46 -1.73
N PRO A 31 -34.20 -0.41 -2.58
CA PRO A 31 -34.23 0.53 -3.70
C PRO A 31 -34.08 1.97 -3.22
N GLY A 32 -33.16 2.71 -3.82
CA GLY A 32 -32.93 4.12 -3.53
C GLY A 32 -32.20 4.80 -4.68
N TYR A 33 -32.58 6.04 -4.97
CA TYR A 33 -31.89 6.92 -5.90
C TYR A 33 -31.79 8.32 -5.26
N PRO A 34 -30.64 9.00 -5.35
CA PRO A 34 -29.38 8.58 -5.95
C PRO A 34 -28.53 7.64 -5.07
N ASN A 35 -28.99 7.33 -3.85
CA ASN A 35 -28.21 6.58 -2.87
C ASN A 35 -28.51 5.07 -2.91
N ALA A 36 -27.48 4.24 -2.80
CA ALA A 36 -27.56 2.78 -2.66
C ALA A 36 -27.67 2.40 -1.18
N TYR A 37 -28.76 1.72 -0.83
CA TYR A 37 -29.04 1.30 0.55
C TYR A 37 -29.10 -0.22 0.68
N VAL A 38 -28.63 -0.73 1.80
CA VAL A 38 -28.73 -2.15 2.20
C VAL A 38 -29.18 -2.25 3.65
N MET A 39 -29.89 -3.32 3.97
CA MET A 39 -30.22 -3.68 5.35
C MET A 39 -29.13 -4.58 5.93
N ALA A 40 -28.63 -4.24 7.11
CA ALA A 40 -27.76 -5.07 7.94
C ALA A 40 -28.49 -5.34 9.28
N GLY A 41 -29.23 -6.44 9.36
CA GLY A 41 -30.19 -6.70 10.43
C GLY A 41 -31.30 -5.66 10.48
N SER A 42 -31.39 -4.93 11.60
CA SER A 42 -32.34 -3.83 11.80
C SER A 42 -31.79 -2.46 11.37
N ARG A 43 -30.54 -2.39 10.87
CA ARG A 43 -29.88 -1.14 10.50
C ARG A 43 -29.91 -0.91 8.99
N LEU A 44 -30.35 0.28 8.57
CA LEU A 44 -30.19 0.75 7.20
C LEU A 44 -28.79 1.35 7.00
N VAL A 45 -28.02 0.82 6.05
CA VAL A 45 -26.68 1.27 5.71
C VAL A 45 -26.69 1.92 4.32
N ASN A 46 -26.08 3.10 4.20
CA ASN A 46 -25.91 3.79 2.92
C ASN A 46 -24.50 3.49 2.38
N LEU A 47 -24.42 2.77 1.26
CA LEU A 47 -23.17 2.39 0.60
C LEU A 47 -22.64 3.47 -0.36
N SER A 48 -23.46 4.45 -0.73
CA SER A 48 -23.04 5.60 -1.54
C SER A 48 -22.18 6.59 -0.76
N LYS A 49 -22.17 6.50 0.58
CA LYS A 49 -21.27 7.32 1.40
C LYS A 49 -19.92 6.62 1.52
N PRO A 50 -18.80 7.34 1.31
CA PRO A 50 -17.48 6.76 1.51
C PRO A 50 -17.34 6.31 2.97
N VAL A 51 -17.09 5.01 3.16
CA VAL A 51 -16.74 4.48 4.47
C VAL A 51 -15.28 4.86 4.72
N ARG A 52 -15.05 5.77 5.66
CA ARG A 52 -13.71 6.03 6.18
C ARG A 52 -13.29 4.82 7.01
N ARG A 53 -12.50 3.91 6.43
CA ARG A 53 -11.76 2.92 7.21
C ARG A 53 -10.41 3.53 7.56
N ASP A 54 -10.21 3.82 8.84
CA ASP A 54 -8.94 4.37 9.34
C ASP A 54 -7.87 3.28 9.61
N ASP A 55 -8.22 2.00 9.39
CA ASP A 55 -7.41 0.84 9.81
C ASP A 55 -7.00 -0.07 8.64
N GLY A 56 -6.88 0.48 7.42
CA GLY A 56 -6.40 -0.28 6.27
C GLY A 56 -4.98 -0.79 6.48
N CYS A 57 -4.75 -2.07 6.21
CA CYS A 57 -3.41 -2.66 6.08
C CYS A 57 -3.12 -2.93 4.60
N GLY A 58 -1.98 -2.42 4.11
CA GLY A 58 -1.55 -2.60 2.74
C GLY A 58 -0.03 -2.72 2.63
N LEU A 59 0.46 -3.26 1.51
CA LEU A 59 1.88 -3.31 1.20
C LEU A 59 2.09 -2.81 -0.23
N VAL A 60 2.90 -1.77 -0.38
CA VAL A 60 3.34 -1.26 -1.68
C VAL A 60 4.74 -1.78 -1.93
N VAL A 61 4.95 -2.46 -3.06
CA VAL A 61 6.28 -2.94 -3.47
C VAL A 61 6.63 -2.32 -4.82
N THR A 62 7.81 -1.70 -4.91
CA THR A 62 8.30 -1.17 -6.19
C THR A 62 8.74 -2.30 -7.11
N ARG A 63 8.71 -2.05 -8.41
CA ARG A 63 9.49 -2.85 -9.36
C ARG A 63 10.99 -2.68 -9.09
N PRO A 64 11.85 -3.57 -9.63
CA PRO A 64 13.31 -3.42 -9.55
C PRO A 64 13.78 -2.04 -10.04
N LEU A 65 14.58 -1.36 -9.22
CA LEU A 65 15.13 -0.03 -9.48
C LEU A 65 16.65 -0.12 -9.66
N SER A 66 17.17 0.30 -10.81
CA SER A 66 18.62 0.33 -11.07
C SER A 66 19.34 1.52 -10.41
N LEU A 67 18.59 2.59 -10.12
CA LEU A 67 19.08 3.85 -9.55
C LEU A 67 20.32 4.41 -10.27
N GLY A 68 20.13 5.14 -11.37
CA GLY A 68 21.24 5.65 -12.19
C GLY A 68 21.79 4.60 -13.16
N ASP A 69 23.11 4.47 -13.26
CA ASP A 69 23.76 3.54 -14.19
C ASP A 69 23.59 2.07 -13.75
N GLY A 70 22.84 1.28 -14.52
CA GLY A 70 22.54 -0.12 -14.20
C GLY A 70 23.75 -1.07 -14.20
N SER A 71 24.92 -0.65 -14.68
CA SER A 71 26.13 -1.47 -14.69
C SER A 71 26.89 -1.45 -13.35
N LEU A 72 26.74 -0.36 -12.58
CA LEU A 72 27.49 -0.14 -11.35
C LEU A 72 26.82 -0.76 -10.12
N LEU A 73 27.66 -1.29 -9.23
CA LEU A 73 27.25 -1.71 -7.90
C LEU A 73 27.09 -0.50 -7.00
N LYS A 74 25.95 -0.43 -6.32
CA LYS A 74 25.60 0.70 -5.44
C LYS A 74 25.33 0.17 -4.05
N VAL A 75 25.69 0.97 -3.06
CA VAL A 75 25.37 0.70 -1.66
C VAL A 75 24.33 1.70 -1.23
N MET A 76 23.15 1.21 -0.84
CA MET A 76 22.11 2.02 -0.25
C MET A 76 22.61 2.53 1.11
N ARG A 77 22.52 3.83 1.39
CA ARG A 77 22.89 4.43 2.68
C ARG A 77 21.66 4.85 3.47
N ARG A 78 20.70 5.47 2.78
CA ARG A 78 19.47 5.98 3.36
C ARG A 78 18.30 5.78 2.41
N LEU A 79 17.18 5.43 2.99
CA LEU A 79 15.88 5.30 2.34
C LEU A 79 14.86 6.06 3.18
N GLU A 80 14.03 6.88 2.57
CA GLU A 80 12.97 7.59 3.28
C GLU A 80 11.70 7.69 2.45
N VAL A 81 10.55 7.42 3.07
CA VAL A 81 9.25 7.65 2.47
C VAL A 81 8.94 9.14 2.51
N ARG A 82 8.49 9.68 1.39
CA ARG A 82 8.00 11.05 1.25
C ARG A 82 6.49 11.01 1.11
N GLY A 83 5.79 11.87 1.85
CA GLY A 83 4.33 11.87 1.89
C GLY A 83 3.76 12.77 2.99
N HIS A 84 2.44 12.82 3.05
CA HIS A 84 1.72 13.33 4.21
C HIS A 84 1.32 12.13 5.07
N LEU A 85 2.18 11.75 6.01
CA LEU A 85 1.99 10.58 6.86
C LEU A 85 2.20 11.02 8.31
N ARG A 86 1.28 10.66 9.21
CA ARG A 86 1.54 10.75 10.64
C ARG A 86 2.56 9.65 10.97
N ARG A 87 3.49 9.99 11.86
CA ARG A 87 4.83 9.41 12.05
C ARG A 87 4.93 7.89 12.27
N HIS A 88 3.83 7.14 12.28
CA HIS A 88 3.70 5.76 12.74
C HIS A 88 3.33 4.73 11.65
N VAL A 89 3.04 5.16 10.42
CA VAL A 89 2.27 4.33 9.47
C VAL A 89 3.12 3.51 8.50
N SER A 90 4.43 3.79 8.37
CA SER A 90 5.25 3.19 7.31
C SER A 90 6.35 2.26 7.84
N LYS A 91 6.17 0.95 7.66
CA LYS A 91 7.29 -0.01 7.74
C LYS A 91 8.03 0.00 6.40
N LEU A 92 9.34 0.06 6.43
CA LEU A 92 10.18 -0.04 5.23
C LEU A 92 10.83 -1.41 5.14
N LEU A 93 10.91 -1.95 3.93
CA LEU A 93 11.61 -3.18 3.58
C LEU A 93 12.49 -2.90 2.37
N LEU A 94 13.72 -3.43 2.37
CA LEU A 94 14.64 -3.28 1.26
C LEU A 94 15.23 -4.61 0.85
N TRP A 95 15.20 -4.86 -0.45
CA TRP A 95 15.87 -5.98 -1.09
C TRP A 95 16.85 -5.48 -2.15
N GLY A 96 17.95 -6.20 -2.31
CA GLY A 96 18.99 -5.93 -3.30
C GLY A 96 19.30 -7.15 -4.15
N SER A 97 19.60 -6.91 -5.43
CA SER A 97 19.98 -7.95 -6.38
C SER A 97 21.13 -7.47 -7.27
N ARG A 98 22.01 -8.40 -7.67
CA ARG A 98 23.11 -8.12 -8.62
C ARG A 98 22.76 -8.50 -10.05
N ASP A 99 21.90 -9.49 -10.24
CA ASP A 99 21.49 -10.08 -11.51
C ASP A 99 20.07 -9.68 -11.93
N GLY A 100 19.25 -9.16 -11.00
CA GLY A 100 17.85 -8.82 -11.19
C GLY A 100 16.88 -9.99 -10.94
N PHE A 101 17.40 -11.19 -10.64
CA PHE A 101 16.62 -12.41 -10.46
C PHE A 101 16.75 -12.96 -9.02
N THR A 102 17.95 -12.89 -8.46
CA THR A 102 18.26 -13.34 -7.10
C THR A 102 18.17 -12.17 -6.14
N TRP A 103 17.19 -12.20 -5.23
CA TRP A 103 16.90 -11.10 -4.31
C TRP A 103 17.37 -11.41 -2.89
N HIS A 104 18.17 -10.51 -2.33
CA HIS A 104 18.66 -10.60 -0.96
C HIS A 104 18.00 -9.53 -0.11
N TYR A 105 17.51 -9.92 1.07
CA TYR A 105 17.01 -8.98 2.06
C TYR A 105 18.17 -8.17 2.65
N LEU A 106 18.05 -6.84 2.64
CA LEU A 106 19.09 -5.93 3.12
C LEU A 106 18.73 -5.33 4.48
N GLY A 107 17.44 -5.13 4.75
CA GLY A 107 17.01 -4.55 6.02
C GLY A 107 15.56 -4.11 6.01
N SER A 108 15.08 -3.76 7.20
CA SER A 108 13.77 -3.17 7.42
C SER A 108 13.82 -2.11 8.51
N SER A 109 12.82 -1.23 8.51
CA SER A 109 12.65 -0.22 9.55
C SER A 109 11.18 -0.19 9.96
N GLY A 110 10.93 -0.05 11.27
CA GLY A 110 9.59 0.20 11.82
C GLY A 110 9.13 1.65 11.62
N SER A 111 9.90 2.47 10.90
CA SER A 111 9.56 3.86 10.61
C SER A 111 9.77 4.15 9.12
N GLY A 112 9.16 5.23 8.63
CA GLY A 112 9.30 5.69 7.24
C GLY A 112 10.70 6.15 6.84
N VAL A 113 11.71 5.93 7.68
CA VAL A 113 13.11 6.22 7.39
C VAL A 113 13.97 5.02 7.78
N MET A 114 14.90 4.66 6.91
CA MET A 114 15.94 3.66 7.16
C MET A 114 17.29 4.30 6.88
N ARG A 115 18.19 4.26 7.87
CA ARG A 115 19.52 4.88 7.83
C ARG A 115 20.59 3.85 8.16
N TRP A 116 21.84 4.20 7.89
CA TRP A 116 23.01 3.38 8.21
C TRP A 116 23.01 2.02 7.52
N LEU A 117 22.41 1.97 6.33
CA LEU A 117 22.54 0.82 5.45
C LEU A 117 24.00 0.75 4.98
N GLY A 118 24.55 -0.45 5.00
CA GLY A 118 25.92 -0.75 4.62
C GLY A 118 26.01 -2.19 4.12
N GLY A 119 27.19 -2.56 3.64
CA GLY A 119 27.46 -3.92 3.16
C GLY A 119 27.75 -3.96 1.66
N SER A 120 27.39 -5.08 1.05
CA SER A 120 27.71 -5.37 -0.35
C SER A 120 26.96 -4.47 -1.33
N GLY A 121 27.63 -4.11 -2.43
CA GLY A 121 26.97 -3.39 -3.52
C GLY A 121 26.02 -4.28 -4.33
N TYR A 122 24.91 -3.69 -4.77
CA TYR A 122 23.87 -4.29 -5.61
C TYR A 122 23.56 -3.39 -6.81
N ARG A 123 23.03 -3.97 -7.89
CA ARG A 123 22.65 -3.23 -9.11
C ARG A 123 21.18 -2.81 -9.08
N TRP A 124 20.33 -3.68 -8.53
CA TRP A 124 18.88 -3.52 -8.50
C TRP A 124 18.37 -3.52 -7.07
N PHE A 125 17.38 -2.67 -6.80
CA PHE A 125 16.73 -2.55 -5.49
C PHE A 125 15.22 -2.65 -5.62
N CYS A 126 14.59 -3.34 -4.68
CA CYS A 126 13.14 -3.32 -4.50
C CYS A 126 12.86 -2.75 -3.12
N VAL A 127 11.92 -1.79 -3.06
CA VAL A 127 11.49 -1.16 -1.82
C VAL A 127 10.06 -1.58 -1.53
N GLY A 128 9.84 -2.09 -0.33
CA GLY A 128 8.53 -2.34 0.24
C GLY A 128 8.17 -1.26 1.25
N VAL A 129 6.94 -0.76 1.19
CA VAL A 129 6.35 0.14 2.17
C VAL A 129 5.08 -0.51 2.71
N GLY A 130 5.14 -0.98 3.95
CA GLY A 130 3.96 -1.41 4.70
C GLY A 130 3.18 -0.19 5.13
N LEU A 131 1.88 -0.18 4.84
CA LEU A 131 0.91 0.85 5.19
C LEU A 131 0.00 0.25 6.25
N GLU A 132 0.28 0.52 7.52
CA GLU A 132 -0.54 0.05 8.65
C GLU A 132 -1.22 1.24 9.31
N GLY A 133 -2.56 1.27 9.31
CA GLY A 133 -3.32 2.31 9.99
C GLY A 133 -3.24 3.67 9.28
N MET A 134 -3.18 3.65 7.95
CA MET A 134 -3.14 4.87 7.14
C MET A 134 -4.54 5.50 7.11
N SER A 135 -4.67 6.73 7.61
CA SER A 135 -5.94 7.46 7.57
C SER A 135 -6.22 8.02 6.18
N TRP A 136 -7.47 8.35 5.91
CA TRP A 136 -7.92 8.85 4.60
C TRP A 136 -7.29 10.19 4.19
N ASP A 137 -6.80 10.99 5.14
CA ASP A 137 -6.13 12.27 4.89
C ASP A 137 -4.61 12.12 4.63
N GLU A 138 -4.08 10.90 4.78
CA GLU A 138 -2.67 10.61 4.56
C GLU A 138 -2.40 10.21 3.11
N CYS A 139 -1.18 10.46 2.62
CA CYS A 139 -0.77 10.06 1.28
C CYS A 139 0.73 9.73 1.21
N LEU A 140 1.06 8.71 0.42
CA LEU A 140 2.43 8.45 -0.02
C LEU A 140 2.68 9.21 -1.32
N ARG A 141 3.76 9.99 -1.37
CA ARG A 141 4.13 10.81 -2.54
C ARG A 141 5.35 10.30 -3.29
N GLY A 142 6.24 9.60 -2.60
CA GLY A 142 7.44 9.09 -3.24
C GLY A 142 8.43 8.55 -2.22
N ILE A 143 9.64 8.27 -2.71
CA ILE A 143 10.73 7.70 -1.92
C ILE A 143 12.00 8.49 -2.23
N GLY A 144 12.66 8.98 -1.18
CA GLY A 144 14.00 9.55 -1.24
C GLY A 144 15.03 8.47 -0.99
N VAL A 145 16.11 8.48 -1.76
CA VAL A 145 17.19 7.49 -1.69
C VAL A 145 18.54 8.20 -1.68
N GLU A 146 19.44 7.70 -0.85
CA GLU A 146 20.84 8.10 -0.84
C GLU A 146 21.69 6.86 -1.09
N VAL A 147 22.49 6.90 -2.16
CA VAL A 147 23.31 5.78 -2.61
C VAL A 147 24.75 6.21 -2.78
N THR A 148 25.68 5.36 -2.38
CA THR A 148 27.10 5.51 -2.71
C THR A 148 27.43 4.60 -3.88
N MET A 149 28.06 5.15 -4.91
CA MET A 149 28.60 4.38 -6.03
C MET A 149 29.99 3.88 -5.63
N GLY A 150 30.24 2.59 -5.80
CA GLY A 150 31.56 1.98 -5.63
C GLY A 150 32.30 1.83 -6.95
#